data_AF-X1SL46-F1
#
_entry.id   AF-X1SL46-F1
#
_cell.length_a   1.000
_cell.length_b   1.000
_cell.length_c   1.000
_cell.angle_alpha   90.00
_cell.angle_beta   90.00
_cell.angle_gamma   90.00
#
_symmetry.space_group_name_H-M   'P 1'
#
loop_
_entity.id
_entity.type
_entity.pdbx_description
1 polymer ?
#
loop_
_entity_poly.entity_id
_entity_poly.type
_entity_poly.pdbx_seq_one_letter_code
_entity_poly.pdbx_strand_id
1 'polypeptide(L)' 'RCQVANEGITRLLGKVDTLIIIPNDRLLDLCDQKTGVDNAFKLADDVLRHGVQAIA' A
#
# COMPACT_ATOMS: atom_id res chain seq x y z
N ARG A 1 11.75 -11.51 2.81
CA ARG A 1 10.77 -10.45 3.17
C ARG A 1 9.32 -10.84 2.86
N CYS A 2 9.01 -11.44 1.70
CA CYS A 2 7.63 -11.84 1.33
C CYS A 2 6.95 -12.81 2.32
N GLN A 3 7.69 -13.72 2.95
CA GLN A 3 7.11 -14.65 3.94
C GLN A 3 6.49 -13.93 5.15
N VAL A 4 7.16 -12.89 5.67
CA VAL A 4 6.68 -12.12 6.83
C VAL A 4 5.40 -11.36 6.49
N ALA A 5 5.28 -10.86 5.26
CA ALA A 5 4.08 -10.18 4.78
C ALA A 5 2.88 -11.14 4.71
N ASN A 6 3.07 -12.36 4.19
CA ASN A 6 2.00 -13.35 4.10
C ASN A 6 1.53 -13.85 5.47
N GLU A 7 2.45 -14.06 6.41
CA GLU A 7 2.08 -14.37 7.80
C GLU A 7 1.31 -13.22 8.46
N GLY A 8 1.75 -11.98 8.25
CA GLY A 8 1.07 -10.78 8.74
C GLY A 8 -0.37 -10.66 8.21
N ILE A 9 -0.56 -10.85 6.90
CA ILE A 9 -1.87 -10.83 6.22
C ILE A 9 -2.79 -11.91 6.81
N THR A 10 -2.30 -13.14 6.94
CA THR A 10 -3.09 -14.27 7.47
C THR A 10 -3.54 -14.01 8.91
N ARG A 11 -2.70 -13.38 9.72
CA ARG A 11 -3.00 -13.05 11.11
C ARG A 11 -4.00 -11.90 11.25
N LEU A 12 -3.98 -10.94 10.32
CA LEU A 12 -4.88 -9.79 10.28
C LEU A 12 -6.28 -10.16 9.76
N LEU A 13 -6.39 -11.07 8.80
CA LEU A 13 -7.67 -11.51 8.21
C LEU A 13 -8.71 -11.99 9.23
N GLY A 14 -8.28 -12.64 10.32
CA GLY A 14 -9.19 -13.10 11.37
C GLY A 14 -9.62 -12.02 12.38
N LYS A 15 -9.12 -10.78 12.24
CA LYS A 15 -9.25 -9.70 13.24
C LYS A 15 -9.83 -8.41 12.65
N VAL A 16 -10.06 -8.33 11.34
CA VAL A 16 -10.54 -7.11 10.65
C VAL A 16 -11.76 -7.42 9.79
N ASP A 17 -12.73 -6.51 9.75
CA ASP A 17 -13.93 -6.63 8.88
C ASP A 17 -13.58 -6.47 7.39
N THR A 18 -12.53 -5.72 7.06
CA THR A 18 -12.06 -5.52 5.69
C THR A 18 -10.56 -5.26 5.69
N LEU A 19 -9.81 -5.98 4.84
CA LEU A 19 -8.39 -5.79 4.62
C LEU A 19 -8.16 -5.15 3.25
N ILE A 20 -7.57 -3.96 3.23
CA ILE A 20 -7.22 -3.25 1.99
C ILE A 20 -5.72 -3.42 1.73
N ILE A 21 -5.38 -4.08 0.63
CA ILE A 21 -4.00 -4.34 0.22
C ILE A 21 -3.67 -3.42 -0.94
N ILE A 22 -2.71 -2.51 -0.75
CA ILE A 22 -2.23 -1.59 -1.79
C ILE A 22 -0.87 -2.10 -2.30
N PRO A 23 -0.78 -2.62 -3.53
CA PRO A 23 0.47 -3.09 -4.09
C PRO A 23 1.32 -1.90 -4.56
N ASN A 24 2.47 -1.69 -3.91
CA ASN A 24 3.41 -0.62 -4.27
C ASN A 24 3.97 -0.76 -5.69
N ASP A 25 4.00 -1.97 -6.26
CA ASP A 25 4.47 -2.19 -7.63
C ASP A 25 3.64 -1.40 -8.66
N ARG A 26 2.32 -1.30 -8.44
CA ARG A 26 1.44 -0.49 -9.31
C ARG A 26 1.65 1.02 -9.14
N LEU A 27 2.12 1.45 -7.97
CA LEU A 27 2.45 2.85 -7.71
C LEU A 27 3.76 3.24 -8.39
N LEU A 28 4.72 2.29 -8.44
CA LEU A 28 5.98 2.46 -9.15
C LEU A 28 5.77 2.53 -10.67
N ASP A 29 4.82 1.77 -11.23
CA ASP A 29 4.46 1.86 -12.66
C ASP A 29 3.83 3.22 -13.05
N LEU A 30 3.18 3.89 -12.10
CA LEU A 30 2.62 5.24 -12.27
C LEU A 30 3.66 6.35 -12.05
N CYS A 31 4.77 6.04 -11.37
CA CYS A 31 5.89 6.96 -11.19
C CYS A 31 6.80 6.91 -12.43
N ASP A 32 6.94 8.06 -13.10
CA ASP A 32 7.89 8.22 -14.20
C ASP A 32 9.31 7.86 -13.72
N GLN A 33 10.14 7.19 -14.52
CA GLN A 33 11.47 6.67 -14.11
C GLN A 33 12.45 7.77 -13.62
N LYS A 34 12.11 9.05 -13.81
CA LYS A 34 12.84 10.22 -13.30
C LYS A 34 12.48 10.60 -11.87
N THR A 35 11.44 9.98 -11.32
CA THR A 35 10.92 10.26 -9.99
C THR A 35 11.80 9.55 -8.96
N GLY A 36 12.51 10.31 -8.14
CA GLY A 36 13.30 9.76 -7.05
C GLY A 36 12.45 8.94 -6.09
N VAL A 37 13.06 7.95 -5.44
CA VAL A 37 12.42 7.02 -4.51
C VAL A 37 11.55 7.74 -3.46
N ASP A 38 12.01 8.90 -2.97
CA ASP A 38 11.25 9.77 -2.05
C ASP A 38 9.89 10.23 -2.59
N ASN A 39 9.81 10.62 -3.86
CA ASN A 39 8.54 11.05 -4.45
C ASN A 39 7.59 9.87 -4.69
N ALA A 40 8.11 8.68 -4.98
CA ALA A 40 7.30 7.48 -5.09
C ALA A 40 6.66 7.09 -3.74
N PHE A 41 7.41 7.25 -2.64
CA PHE A 41 6.86 7.06 -1.29
C PHE A 41 5.78 8.10 -0.94
N LYS A 42 5.96 9.36 -1.32
CA LYS A 42 4.91 10.38 -1.14
C LYS A 42 3.62 10.05 -1.89
N LEU A 43 3.73 9.53 -3.12
CA LEU A 43 2.57 9.11 -3.89
C LEU A 43 1.84 7.93 -3.21
N ALA A 44 2.60 6.99 -2.65
CA ALA A 44 2.04 5.88 -1.87
C ALA A 44 1.29 6.37 -0.62
N ASP A 45 1.87 7.32 0.12
CA ASP A 45 1.22 7.95 1.27
C ASP A 45 -0.07 8.68 0.88
N ASP A 46 -0.08 9.38 -0.26
CA ASP A 46 -1.29 10.02 -0.75
C ASP A 46 -2.38 9.00 -1.14
N VAL A 47 -2.02 7.86 -1.73
CA VAL A 47 -3.00 6.79 -2.04
C VAL A 47 -3.54 6.15 -0.77
N LEU A 48 -2.69 5.93 0.24
CA LEU A 48 -3.14 5.47 1.56
C LEU A 48 -4.10 6.47 2.20
N ARG A 49 -3.80 7.77 2.15
CA ARG A 49 -4.66 8.84 2.67
C ARG A 49 -6.01 8.88 1.98
N HIS A 50 -6.04 8.79 0.64
CA HIS A 50 -7.30 8.71 -0.11
C HIS A 50 -8.08 7.44 0.21
N GLY A 51 -7.40 6.30 0.39
CA GLY A 51 -8.04 5.05 0.79
C GLY A 51 -8.76 5.15 2.13
N VAL A 52 -8.17 5.83 3.11
CA VAL A 52 -8.80 6.08 4.42
C VAL A 52 -9.93 7.12 4.30
N GLN A 53 -9.73 8.20 3.54
CA GLN A 53 -10.75 9.24 3.33
C GLN A 53 -11.98 8.77 2.54
N ALA A 54 -11.83 7.77 1.66
CA ALA A 54 -12.96 7.22 0.91
C ALA A 54 -13.90 6.36 1.78
N ILE A 55 -13.43 5.94 2.96
CA ILE A 55 -14.16 5.06 3.88
C ILE A 55 -14.80 5.86 5.03
N ALA A 56 -14.24 7.03 5.37
CA ALA A 56 -14.72 7.93 6.42
C ALA A 56 -15.80 8.89 5.92
#